data_AF-A0A9X3NPM4-F1
#
_entry.id   AF-A0A9X3NPM4-F1
#
_cell.length_a   1.000
_cell.length_b   1.000
_cell.length_c   1.000
_cell.angle_alpha   90.00
_cell.angle_beta   90.00
_cell.angle_gamma   90.00
#
_symmetry.space_group_name_H-M   'P 1'
#
loop_
_entity.id
_entity.type
_entity.pdbx_description
1 polymer ?
#
loop_
_entity_poly.entity_id
_entity_poly.type
_entity_poly.pdbx_seq_one_letter_code
_entity_poly.pdbx_strand_id
1 'polypeptide(L)'
;MRAQRETSDHQEENVANYSPEYPVLAAQDALDQGLPVHVAALHESFRHLWGQVIADIESRGWRLEHWTVSAGTETFAYPVFRRP
;
A
#
# COMPACT_ATOMS: atom_id res chain seq x y z
N MET A 1 43.19 -13.65 23.25
CA MET A 1 42.62 -14.13 21.97
C MET A 1 41.12 -13.92 22.03
N ARG A 2 40.54 -13.30 20.99
CA ARG A 2 39.15 -12.85 20.93
C ARG A 2 38.24 -14.02 20.56
N ALA A 3 37.20 -14.31 21.34
CA ALA A 3 36.10 -15.16 20.91
C ALA A 3 35.03 -14.26 20.27
N GLN A 4 34.84 -14.44 18.96
CA GLN A 4 33.79 -13.83 18.18
C GLN A 4 32.53 -14.70 18.24
N ARG A 5 31.38 -14.01 18.33
CA ARG A 5 30.09 -14.32 17.70
C ARG A 5 29.52 -15.73 17.86
N GLU A 6 28.40 -15.80 18.56
CA GLU A 6 27.18 -16.49 18.09
C GLU A 6 25.99 -16.00 18.95
N THR A 7 25.53 -14.79 18.66
CA THR A 7 24.18 -14.34 19.02
C THR A 7 23.36 -14.34 17.74
N SER A 8 23.05 -15.54 17.27
CA SER A 8 21.88 -15.78 16.42
C SER A 8 20.85 -16.40 17.35
N ASP A 9 19.75 -15.72 17.56
CA ASP A 9 18.43 -16.23 17.19
C ASP A 9 17.33 -15.42 17.88
N HIS A 10 16.36 -14.99 17.07
CA HIS A 10 15.03 -14.54 17.48
C HIS A 10 14.95 -13.12 18.06
N GLN A 11 15.39 -12.14 17.26
CA GLN A 11 14.48 -11.01 17.03
C GLN A 11 13.47 -11.49 15.98
N GLU A 12 12.36 -12.10 16.45
CA GLU A 12 11.11 -12.05 15.70
C GLU A 12 10.75 -10.58 15.61
N GLU A 13 11.26 -9.98 14.54
CA GLU A 13 10.88 -8.67 14.04
C GLU A 13 9.36 -8.65 14.04
N ASN A 14 8.84 -7.74 14.86
CA ASN A 14 7.47 -7.31 14.97
C ASN A 14 6.89 -7.13 13.56
N VAL A 15 6.43 -8.22 12.93
CA VAL A 15 5.66 -8.20 11.70
C VAL A 15 4.35 -7.58 12.13
N ALA A 16 4.32 -6.25 12.09
CA ALA A 16 3.11 -5.49 12.16
C ALA A 16 2.13 -6.21 11.25
N ASN A 17 1.05 -6.72 11.84
CA ASN A 17 -0.16 -7.09 11.13
C ASN A 17 -0.53 -5.85 10.30
N TYR A 18 -0.03 -5.76 9.08
CA TYR A 18 -0.48 -4.80 8.09
C TYR A 18 -1.84 -5.31 7.63
N SER A 19 -2.84 -5.17 8.51
CA SER A 19 -4.24 -5.32 8.12
C SER A 19 -4.45 -4.29 7.00
N PRO A 20 -4.77 -4.73 5.77
CA PRO A 20 -5.04 -3.83 4.64
C PRO A 20 -6.28 -2.95 4.89
N GLU A 21 -6.94 -3.13 6.03
CA GLU A 21 -8.17 -2.49 6.43
C GLU A 21 -8.00 -0.96 6.57
N TYR A 22 -6.89 -0.44 7.10
CA TYR A 22 -6.88 0.98 7.52
C TYR A 22 -7.05 2.03 6.39
N PRO A 23 -6.41 1.92 5.23
CA PRO A 23 -6.58 2.89 4.14
C PRO A 23 -7.68 2.52 3.14
N VAL A 24 -8.08 1.24 3.07
CA VAL A 24 -9.33 0.88 2.40
C VAL A 24 -10.50 1.49 3.18
N LEU A 25 -10.47 1.46 4.51
CA LEU A 25 -11.44 2.15 5.38
C LEU A 25 -11.37 3.66 5.20
N ALA A 26 -10.18 4.28 5.15
CA ALA A 26 -10.06 5.73 4.92
C ALA A 26 -10.58 6.18 3.54
N ALA A 27 -10.42 5.34 2.52
CA ALA A 27 -11.01 5.58 1.21
C ALA A 27 -12.53 5.38 1.21
N GLN A 28 -13.02 4.36 1.94
CA GLN A 28 -14.45 4.11 2.13
C GLN A 28 -15.13 5.25 2.88
N ASP A 29 -14.56 5.71 4.00
CA ASP A 29 -15.04 6.86 4.78
C ASP A 29 -15.12 8.13 3.92
N ALA A 30 -14.17 8.32 3.01
CA ALA A 30 -14.15 9.47 2.14
C ALA A 30 -15.19 9.36 1.00
N LEU A 31 -15.43 8.14 0.48
CA LEU A 31 -16.56 7.87 -0.42
C LEU A 31 -17.90 8.12 0.28
N ASP A 32 -18.05 7.69 1.53
CA ASP A 32 -19.27 7.87 2.33
C ASP A 32 -19.55 9.34 2.67
N GLN A 33 -18.51 10.17 2.75
CA GLN A 33 -18.59 11.63 2.89
C GLN A 33 -18.87 12.37 1.58
N GLY A 34 -18.98 11.66 0.45
CA GLY A 34 -19.17 12.26 -0.88
C GLY A 34 -17.92 13.00 -1.39
N LEU A 35 -16.74 12.72 -0.83
CA LEU A 35 -15.49 13.30 -1.29
C LEU A 35 -15.04 12.60 -2.58
N PRO A 36 -14.46 13.33 -3.54
CA PRO A 36 -13.97 12.75 -4.78
C PRO A 36 -12.70 11.92 -4.49
N VAL A 37 -12.90 10.61 -4.29
CA VAL A 37 -11.84 9.63 -4.04
C VAL A 37 -11.81 8.58 -5.14
N HIS A 38 -10.60 8.20 -5.56
CA HIS A 38 -10.37 7.11 -6.47
C HIS A 38 -9.42 6.10 -5.83
N VAL A 39 -9.77 4.82 -5.87
CA VAL A 39 -8.94 3.71 -5.38
C VAL A 39 -8.69 2.79 -6.55
N ALA A 40 -7.42 2.57 -6.90
CA ALA A 40 -7.05 1.58 -7.89
C ALA A 40 -6.61 0.29 -7.19
N ALA A 41 -6.81 -0.86 -7.84
CA ALA A 41 -6.29 -2.15 -7.38
C ALA A 41 -5.23 -2.63 -8.37
N LEU A 42 -3.97 -2.67 -7.93
CA LEU A 42 -2.83 -3.00 -8.76
C LEU A 42 -2.26 -4.37 -8.37
N HIS A 43 -2.49 -5.38 -9.22
CA HIS A 43 -2.00 -6.73 -8.96
C HIS A 43 -0.47 -6.83 -9.14
N GLU A 44 0.20 -7.63 -8.32
CA GLU A 44 1.67 -7.78 -8.35
C GLU A 44 2.21 -8.36 -9.67
N SER A 45 1.43 -9.18 -10.40
CA SER A 45 1.84 -9.65 -11.73
C SER A 45 2.17 -8.52 -12.72
N PHE A 46 1.66 -7.31 -12.48
CA PHE A 46 1.90 -6.12 -13.28
C PHE A 46 2.69 -5.05 -12.52
N ARG A 47 3.50 -5.43 -11.52
CA ARG A 47 4.27 -4.49 -10.68
C ARG A 47 5.12 -3.50 -11.46
N HIS A 48 5.69 -3.93 -12.59
CA HIS A 48 6.48 -3.07 -13.48
C HIS A 48 5.66 -1.93 -14.12
N LEU A 49 4.32 -2.05 -14.17
CA LEU A 49 3.40 -1.03 -14.69
C LEU A 49 2.81 -0.12 -13.61
N TRP A 50 3.00 -0.40 -12.32
CA TRP A 50 2.34 0.35 -11.24
C TRP A 50 2.63 1.85 -11.31
N GLY A 51 3.90 2.23 -11.54
CA GLY A 51 4.28 3.64 -11.69
C GLY A 51 3.59 4.32 -12.88
N GLN A 52 3.38 3.59 -13.98
CA GLN A 52 2.68 4.11 -15.16
C GLN A 52 1.18 4.34 -14.86
N VAL A 53 0.53 3.40 -14.18
CA VAL A 53 -0.89 3.53 -13.80
C VAL A 53 -1.08 4.70 -12.83
N ILE A 54 -0.21 4.84 -11.83
CA ILE A 54 -0.25 5.97 -10.89
C ILE A 54 -0.08 7.29 -11.64
N ALA A 55 0.91 7.41 -12.53
CA ALA A 55 1.15 8.64 -13.29
C ALA A 55 0.00 9.00 -14.24
N ASP A 56 -0.65 8.01 -14.87
CA ASP A 56 -1.85 8.23 -15.70
C ASP A 56 -3.02 8.75 -14.87
N ILE A 57 -3.25 8.21 -13.67
CA ILE A 57 -4.28 8.71 -12.75
C ILE A 57 -3.96 10.15 -12.32
N GLU A 58 -2.71 10.44 -11.96
CA GLU A 58 -2.29 11.80 -11.57
C GLU A 58 -2.42 12.80 -12.71
N SER A 59 -2.15 12.40 -13.96
CA SER A 59 -2.33 13.24 -15.15
C SER A 59 -3.77 13.71 -15.37
N ARG A 60 -4.76 13.02 -14.78
CA ARG A 60 -6.20 13.35 -14.83
C ARG A 60 -6.64 14.26 -13.68
N GLY A 61 -5.69 14.87 -12.97
CA GLY A 61 -5.92 15.82 -11.89
C GLY A 61 -6.14 15.17 -10.52
N TRP A 62 -5.82 13.89 -10.37
CA TRP A 62 -5.83 13.20 -9.09
C TRP A 62 -4.48 13.36 -8.38
N ARG A 63 -4.46 13.25 -7.05
CA ARG A 63 -3.23 13.23 -6.25
C ARG A 63 -3.19 12.00 -5.38
N LEU A 64 -2.09 11.25 -5.45
CA LEU A 64 -1.86 10.11 -4.56
C LEU A 64 -1.66 10.63 -3.13
N GLU A 65 -2.50 10.18 -2.20
CA GLU A 65 -2.36 10.54 -0.77
C GLU A 65 -1.66 9.45 0.01
N HIS A 66 -2.09 8.20 -0.18
CA HIS A 66 -1.58 7.05 0.51
C HIS A 66 -1.78 5.79 -0.33
N TRP A 67 -1.10 4.71 0.04
CA TRP A 67 -1.24 3.41 -0.60
C TRP A 67 -0.98 2.31 0.43
N THR A 68 -1.61 1.16 0.23
CA THR A 68 -1.27 -0.06 0.96
C THR A 68 -1.03 -1.21 0.04
N VAL A 69 -0.36 -2.23 0.59
CA VAL A 69 -0.23 -3.52 -0.04
C VAL A 69 -0.96 -4.53 0.83
N SER A 70 -1.87 -5.30 0.23
CA SER A 70 -2.42 -6.50 0.83
C SER A 70 -1.65 -7.70 0.29
N ALA A 71 -1.15 -8.54 1.18
CA ALA A 71 -0.51 -9.80 0.84
C ALA A 71 -1.35 -10.95 1.40
N GLY A 72 -2.00 -11.71 0.52
CA GLY A 72 -2.76 -12.92 0.86
C GLY A 72 -2.34 -14.06 -0.07
N THR A 73 -3.31 -14.75 -0.67
CA THR A 73 -3.04 -15.67 -1.78
C THR A 73 -2.45 -14.96 -3.00
N GLU A 74 -2.81 -13.69 -3.17
CA GLU A 74 -2.33 -12.77 -4.20
C GLU A 74 -1.95 -11.44 -3.54
N THR A 75 -0.99 -10.73 -4.14
CA THR A 75 -0.54 -9.42 -3.67
C THR A 75 -1.15 -8.31 -4.51
N PHE A 76 -1.77 -7.34 -3.84
CA PHE A 76 -2.34 -6.14 -4.47
C PHE A 76 -1.84 -4.88 -3.79
N ALA A 77 -1.53 -3.85 -4.57
CA ALA A 77 -1.39 -2.49 -4.07
C ALA A 77 -2.68 -1.70 -4.29
N TYR A 78 -3.09 -0.93 -3.28
CA TYR A 78 -4.28 -0.08 -3.26
C TYR A 78 -3.88 1.38 -3.06
N PRO A 79 -3.37 2.06 -4.10
CA PRO A 79 -3.17 3.51 -4.05
C PRO A 79 -4.52 4.24 -4.01
N VAL A 80 -4.61 5.19 -3.10
CA VAL A 80 -5.78 6.04 -2.86
C VAL A 80 -5.47 7.45 -3.30
N PHE A 81 -6.33 8.00 -4.14
CA PHE A 81 -6.17 9.31 -4.75
C PHE A 81 -7.34 10.23 -4.40
N ARG A 82 -7.05 11.52 -4.23
CA ARG A 82 -8.08 12.57 -4.07
C ARG A 82 -7.98 13.63 -5.14
N ARG A 83 -9.10 14.31 -5.40
CA ARG A 83 -9.10 15.58 -6.14
C ARG A 83 -9.10 16.77 -5.16
N PRO A 84 -8.24 17.77 -5.38
CA PRO A 84 -8.28 19.02 -4.63
C PRO A 84 -9.54 19.85 -4.96
#